data_AF-A0A7W1LNT2-F1
#
_entry.id   AF-A0A7W1LNT2-F1
#
_cell.length_a   1.000
_cell.length_b   1.000
_cell.length_c   1.000
_cell.angle_alpha   90.00
_cell.angle_beta   90.00
_cell.angle_gamma   90.00
#
_symmetry.space_group_name_H-M   'P 1'
#
loop_
_entity.id
_entity.type
_entity.pdbx_description
1 polymer ?
#
loop_
_entity_poly.entity_id
_entity_poly.type
_entity_poly.pdbx_seq_one_letter_code
_entity_poly.pdbx_strand_id
1 'polypeptide(L)' 'MVEAEAAYDEGIAIEQRLLRGYLLESKAAWLVERGRSGDAVAIYEWLLGQFWLDSGQIQRYQQNLAALRGAR' A
#
# COMPACT_ATOMS: atom_id res chain seq x y z
N MET A 1 -10.41 -13.85 7.02
CA MET A 1 -9.47 -12.73 7.21
C MET A 1 -8.05 -13.14 6.86
N VAL A 2 -7.54 -14.27 7.37
CA VAL A 2 -6.20 -14.81 7.05
C VAL A 2 -6.02 -15.08 5.55
N GLU A 3 -7.05 -15.59 4.88
CA GLU A 3 -7.01 -15.91 3.44
C GLU A 3 -6.85 -14.66 2.55
N ALA A 4 -7.47 -13.53 2.93
CA ALA A 4 -7.40 -12.31 2.13
C ALA A 4 -6.00 -11.67 2.22
N GLU A 5 -5.41 -11.65 3.42
CA GLU A 5 -4.05 -11.13 3.61
C GLU A 5 -3.02 -11.99 2.87
N ALA A 6 -3.15 -13.31 2.94
CA ALA A 6 -2.29 -14.24 2.21
C ALA A 6 -2.42 -14.08 0.69
N ALA A 7 -3.64 -13.86 0.16
CA ALA A 7 -3.86 -13.62 -1.26
C ALA A 7 -3.21 -12.30 -1.74
N TYR A 8 -3.25 -11.25 -0.91
CA TYR A 8 -2.50 -10.03 -1.21
C TYR A 8 -0.99 -10.31 -1.25
N ASP A 9 -0.45 -11.04 -0.28
CA ASP A 9 0.99 -11.35 -0.23
C ASP A 9 1.47 -12.15 -1.44
N GLU A 10 0.69 -13.15 -1.86
CA GLU A 10 0.99 -13.91 -3.08
C GLU A 10 1.00 -13.02 -4.32
N GLY A 11 -0.03 -12.20 -4.50
CA GLY A 11 -0.11 -11.31 -5.65
C GLY A 11 0.96 -10.21 -5.64
N ILE A 12 1.34 -9.70 -4.46
CA ILE A 12 2.46 -8.76 -4.31
C ILE A 12 3.76 -9.41 -4.77
N ALA A 13 4.02 -10.67 -4.40
CA ALA A 13 5.22 -11.39 -4.84
C ALA A 13 5.28 -11.53 -6.38
N ILE A 14 4.12 -11.65 -7.04
CA ILE A 14 4.02 -11.66 -8.51
C ILE A 14 4.28 -10.26 -9.08
N GLU A 15 3.64 -9.22 -8.55
CA GLU A 15 3.76 -7.84 -9.04
C GLU A 15 5.13 -7.20 -8.81
N GLN A 16 5.83 -7.57 -7.73
CA GLN A 16 7.18 -7.07 -7.43
C GLN A 16 8.15 -7.32 -8.59
N ARG A 17 8.05 -8.47 -9.25
CA ARG A 17 8.87 -8.82 -10.43
C ARG A 17 8.59 -7.92 -11.63
N LEU A 18 7.40 -7.32 -11.67
CA LEU A 18 6.95 -6.44 -12.73
C LEU A 18 7.10 -4.96 -12.38
N LEU A 19 7.68 -4.65 -11.22
CA LEU A 19 7.77 -3.28 -10.70
C LEU A 19 6.39 -2.62 -10.71
N ARG A 20 5.41 -3.27 -10.05
CA ARG A 20 4.05 -2.74 -9.87
C ARG A 20 3.69 -2.68 -8.39
N GLY A 21 2.87 -1.71 -8.03
CA GLY A 21 2.45 -1.44 -6.66
C GLY A 21 0.94 -1.53 -6.44
N TYR A 22 0.17 -2.08 -7.39
CA TYR A 22 -1.30 -2.06 -7.35
C TYR A 22 -1.84 -2.89 -6.19
N LEU A 23 -1.31 -4.10 -5.98
CA LEU A 23 -1.74 -4.94 -4.86
C LEU A 23 -1.20 -4.47 -3.52
N LEU A 24 -0.03 -3.83 -3.48
CA LEU A 24 0.45 -3.16 -2.26
C LEU A 24 -0.49 -2.03 -1.86
N GLU A 25 -0.86 -1.17 -2.81
CA GLU A 25 -1.83 -0.09 -2.58
C GLU A 25 -3.18 -0.64 -2.11
N SER A 26 -3.68 -1.69 -2.76
CA SER A 26 -4.95 -2.33 -2.41
C SER A 26 -4.90 -2.98 -1.02
N LYS A 27 -3.78 -3.64 -0.69
CA LYS A 27 -3.55 -4.22 0.64
C LYS A 27 -3.51 -3.12 1.71
N ALA A 28 -2.86 -1.99 1.42
CA ALA A 28 -2.83 -0.86 2.35
C ALA A 28 -4.23 -0.32 2.63
N ALA A 29 -5.07 -0.11 1.61
CA ALA A 29 -6.45 0.30 1.79
C ALA A 29 -7.26 -0.72 2.62
N TRP A 30 -7.13 -2.00 2.31
CA TRP A 30 -7.78 -3.08 3.07
C TRP A 30 -7.33 -3.13 4.55
N LEU A 31 -6.05 -2.87 4.84
CA LEU A 31 -5.54 -2.81 6.22
C LEU A 31 -6.14 -1.65 7.01
N VAL A 32 -6.38 -0.50 6.37
CA VAL A 32 -7.07 0.65 7.00
C VAL A 32 -8.48 0.27 7.43
N GLU A 33 -9.25 -0.41 6.57
CA GLU A 33 -10.60 -0.89 6.89
C GLU A 33 -10.63 -1.86 8.09
N ARG A 34 -9.49 -2.52 8.37
CA ARG A 34 -9.30 -3.42 9.52
C ARG A 34 -8.75 -2.73 10.76
N GLY A 35 -8.60 -1.41 10.75
CA GLY A 35 -7.99 -0.64 11.85
C GLY A 35 -6.48 -0.81 11.98
N ARG A 36 -5.83 -1.45 10.99
CA ARG A 36 -4.37 -1.66 10.94
C ARG A 36 -3.69 -0.51 10.18
N SER A 37 -4.03 0.72 10.56
CA SER A 37 -3.53 1.93 9.90
C SER A 37 -2.00 2.06 9.97
N GLY A 38 -1.36 1.51 11.00
CA GLY A 38 0.11 1.47 11.10
C GLY A 38 0.77 0.64 9.99
N ASP A 39 0.20 -0.52 9.67
CA ASP A 39 0.70 -1.39 8.61
C ASP A 39 0.44 -0.77 7.22
N ALA A 40 -0.71 -0.12 7.05
CA ALA A 40 -1.00 0.64 5.83
C ALA A 40 -0.02 1.81 5.62
N VAL A 41 0.35 2.53 6.69
CA VAL A 41 1.37 3.58 6.66
C VAL A 41 2.71 3.02 6.19
N ALA A 42 3.15 1.90 6.75
CA ALA A 42 4.41 1.26 6.36
C ALA A 42 4.43 0.88 4.86
N ILE A 43 3.31 0.40 4.32
CA ILE A 43 3.20 0.10 2.88
C ILE A 43 3.31 1.37 2.03
N TYR A 44 2.60 2.45 2.38
CA TYR A 44 2.66 3.69 1.61
C TYR A 44 4.05 4.35 1.68
N GLU A 45 4.72 4.31 2.83
CA GLU A 45 6.11 4.76 2.98
C GLU A 45 7.06 3.97 2.09
N TRP A 46 6.93 2.65 2.07
CA TRP A 46 7.72 1.79 1.18
C TRP A 46 7.44 2.14 -0.28
N LEU A 47 6.16 2.22 -0.69
CA LEU A 47 5.77 2.57 -2.06
C LEU A 47 6.40 3.90 -2.49
N LEU A 48 6.38 4.93 -1.64
CA LEU A 48 6.96 6.24 -1.96
C LEU A 48 8.49 6.23 -2.14
N GLY A 49 9.18 5.20 -1.65
CA GLY A 49 10.62 5.00 -1.89
C GLY A 49 10.96 4.34 -3.23
N GLN A 50 9.96 3.97 -4.03
CA GLN A 50 10.15 3.17 -5.23
C GLN A 50 10.38 4.03 -6.49
N PHE A 51 11.45 3.77 -7.26
CA PHE A 51 11.87 4.53 -8.45
C PHE A 51 10.91 4.47 -9.67
N TRP A 52 9.97 3.52 -9.69
CA TRP A 52 9.12 3.17 -10.84
C TRP A 52 7.72 3.76 -10.72
N LEU A 53 7.47 4.56 -9.68
CA LEU A 53 6.21 5.26 -9.54
C LEU A 53 6.13 6.43 -10.52
N ASP A 54 4.95 6.60 -11.11
CA ASP A 54 4.59 7.82 -11.81
C ASP A 54 4.13 8.92 -10.85
N SER A 55 4.03 10.15 -11.35
CA SER A 55 3.64 11.32 -10.55
C SER A 55 2.22 11.21 -9.98
N GLY A 56 1.30 10.53 -10.68
CA GLY A 56 -0.06 10.30 -10.21
C GLY A 56 -0.13 9.31 -9.05
N GLN A 57 0.70 8.26 -9.10
CA GLN A 57 0.88 7.31 -7.99
C GLN A 57 1.51 7.99 -6.78
N ILE A 58 2.59 8.75 -6.99
CA ILE A 58 3.26 9.50 -5.91
C ILE A 58 2.27 10.43 -5.21
N GLN A 59 1.53 11.24 -5.96
CA GLN A 59 0.55 12.18 -5.40
C GLN A 59 -0.52 11.44 -4.59
N ARG A 60 -1.08 10.36 -5.14
CA ARG A 60 -2.11 9.56 -4.47
C ARG A 60 -1.59 8.92 -3.17
N TYR A 61 -0.38 8.38 -3.17
CA TYR A 61 0.22 7.76 -1.99
C TYR A 61 0.57 8.78 -0.91
N GLN A 62 1.04 9.97 -1.28
CA GLN A 62 1.26 11.08 -0.34
C GLN A 62 -0.06 11.53 0.30
N GLN A 63 -1.15 11.62 -0.47
CA GLN A 63 -2.47 11.98 0.04
C GLN A 63 -2.99 10.94 1.05
N ASN A 64 -2.90 9.65 0.71
CA ASN A 64 -3.31 8.57 1.61
C ASN A 64 -2.47 8.57 2.89
N LEU A 65 -1.14 8.73 2.77
CA LEU A 65 -0.25 8.78 3.92
C LEU A 65 -0.53 9.99 4.83
N ALA A 66 -0.82 11.15 4.25
CA ALA A 66 -1.21 12.35 5.00
C ALA A 66 -2.54 12.15 5.75
N ALA A 67 -3.54 11.57 5.08
CA ALA A 67 -4.83 11.27 5.69
C ALA A 67 -4.69 10.30 6.88
N LEU A 68 -3.90 9.24 6.73
CA LEU A 68 -3.67 8.25 7.79
C LEU A 68 -2.91 8.82 8.99
N ARG A 69 -1.96 9.73 8.77
CA ARG A 69 -1.20 10.37 9.85
C ARG A 69 -2.00 11.46 10.56
N GLY A 70 -2.93 12.13 9.86
CA GLY A 70 -3.80 13.16 10.43
C GLY A 70 -5.00 12.61 11.21
N ALA A 71 -5.34 11.32 11.05
CA ALA A 71 -6.46 10.67 11.73
C ALA A 71 -6.12 10.12 13.14
N ARG A 72 -4.95 10.49 13.70
CA ARG A 72 -4.43 9.99 14.97
C ARG A 72 -4.73 10.92 16.14
#